data_AF-A0A964XWN6-F1
#
_entry.id   AF-A0A964XWN6-F1
#
_cell.length_a   1.000
_cell.length_b   1.000
_cell.length_c   1.000
_cell.angle_alpha   90.00
_cell.angle_beta   90.00
_cell.angle_gamma   90.00
#
_symmetry.space_group_name_H-M   'P 1'
#
loop_
_entity.id
_entity.type
_entity.pdbx_description
1 polymer ?
#
loop_
_entity_poly.entity_id
_entity_poly.type
_entity_poly.pdbx_seq_one_letter_code
_entity_poly.pdbx_strand_id
1 'polypeptide(L)'
;AEGYQVELPSSVDDLRDRLLHGNAMQYGMQANVHHRIPASQHVQQERWLHEIEAQWGPAPGKHLTDGQHLMVLGVQLGQVLVAVQPGFGYEGDPMRLLFESGFAPTHAFSAFYRYLREDFKADAVLHFGTHGALEFMPGKQAGLSGKCWPDRLIADLPNVYLYASNNPSEGALAKRRSAATLVSYLTPTVSESGLYKELLDIKQTLDRWRQMEQATWEERQLLAELLHQQAVSLSLKVPQSPDGNQDWIQHLQEQLLEIEYTLIPEGMHVVGQLPTPEQRLATLKAMAKAMSLEQDAVLEQLVQGASEAELRKTLLQLPESQQTSLKTLIETHRLLQEDHETRGLLRALDGRYTPPAPAGDLMRMPEVLPTGRNMHGLDPFRLPTTFAVMEGRRQADRLLQRYADDGSGYPETVAMVLWGTDNLKSEGGPMAQAMALMGMQPRFDTYGRLAGASLVPLAE
;
A
#
# COMPACT_ATOMS: atom_id res chain seq x y z
N ALA A 1 -19.06 -7.20 22.38
CA ALA A 1 -20.38 -7.22 21.71
C ALA A 1 -20.69 -8.62 21.18
N GLU A 2 -19.78 -9.23 20.41
CA GLU A 2 -19.96 -10.55 19.77
C GLU A 2 -19.65 -11.77 20.67
N GLY A 3 -19.69 -11.63 22.00
CA GLY A 3 -19.49 -12.75 22.93
C GLY A 3 -18.04 -13.09 23.31
N TYR A 4 -17.03 -12.49 22.67
CA TYR A 4 -15.62 -12.60 23.10
C TYR A 4 -15.41 -11.98 24.49
N GLN A 5 -14.68 -12.68 25.37
CA GLN A 5 -14.31 -12.16 26.69
C GLN A 5 -13.02 -11.35 26.60
N VAL A 6 -13.18 -10.02 26.53
CA VAL A 6 -12.08 -9.07 26.35
C VAL A 6 -12.07 -8.06 27.47
N GLU A 7 -10.91 -7.86 28.10
CA GLU A 7 -10.71 -6.79 29.07
C GLU A 7 -10.29 -5.52 28.32
N LEU A 8 -11.25 -4.66 28.00
CA LEU A 8 -10.98 -3.45 27.21
C LEU A 8 -10.13 -2.44 28.00
N PRO A 9 -9.01 -1.97 27.43
CA PRO A 9 -8.31 -0.78 27.92
C PRO A 9 -9.22 0.45 27.88
N SER A 10 -8.91 1.44 28.71
CA SER A 10 -9.70 2.67 28.83
C SER A 10 -9.59 3.59 27.61
N SER A 11 -8.50 3.48 26.84
CA SER A 11 -8.27 4.20 25.59
C SER A 11 -7.22 3.48 24.72
N VAL A 12 -7.03 3.97 23.49
CA VAL A 12 -5.94 3.52 22.60
C VAL A 12 -4.56 3.80 23.23
N ASP A 13 -4.42 4.94 23.93
CA ASP A 13 -3.17 5.29 24.60
C ASP A 13 -2.89 4.34 25.78
N ASP A 14 -3.91 3.98 26.56
CA ASP A 14 -3.78 2.98 27.64
C ASP A 14 -3.36 1.61 27.09
N LEU A 15 -3.94 1.17 25.97
CA LEU A 15 -3.49 -0.05 25.28
C LEU A 15 -2.01 0.06 24.88
N ARG A 16 -1.63 1.17 24.23
CA ARG A 16 -0.26 1.41 23.77
C ARG A 16 0.72 1.39 24.94
N ASP A 17 0.38 2.03 26.05
CA ASP A 17 1.26 2.11 27.23
C ASP A 17 1.40 0.76 27.93
N ARG A 18 0.32 -0.01 28.06
CA ARG A 18 0.39 -1.39 28.58
C ARG A 18 1.22 -2.30 27.70
N LEU A 19 1.13 -2.14 26.38
CA LEU A 19 1.86 -2.96 25.40
C LEU A 19 3.35 -2.59 25.35
N LEU A 20 3.69 -1.30 25.24
CA LEU A 20 5.06 -0.85 24.97
C LEU A 20 5.87 -0.58 26.24
N HIS A 21 5.23 -0.11 27.32
CA HIS A 21 5.95 0.31 28.51
C HIS A 21 5.87 -0.74 29.62
N GLY A 22 4.66 -1.08 30.10
CA GLY A 22 4.39 -2.12 31.10
C GLY A 22 5.56 -2.45 32.05
N ASN A 23 6.03 -3.71 32.00
CA ASN A 23 7.23 -4.18 32.69
C ASN A 23 8.51 -4.18 31.81
N ALA A 24 8.50 -3.51 30.66
CA ALA A 24 9.56 -3.56 29.65
C ALA A 24 10.93 -3.16 30.22
N MET A 25 10.99 -2.05 30.98
CA MET A 25 12.22 -1.59 31.62
C MET A 25 12.78 -2.58 32.65
N GLN A 26 11.92 -3.31 33.37
CA GLN A 26 12.35 -4.30 34.37
C GLN A 26 13.15 -5.44 33.71
N TYR A 27 12.78 -5.81 32.49
CA TYR A 27 13.41 -6.90 31.74
C TYR A 27 14.38 -6.42 30.66
N GLY A 28 14.60 -5.12 30.53
CA GLY A 28 15.44 -4.55 29.47
C GLY A 28 14.92 -4.85 28.06
N MET A 29 13.59 -4.90 27.90
CA MET A 29 12.93 -5.21 26.62
C MET A 29 12.29 -3.97 26.00
N GLN A 30 12.00 -4.03 24.71
CA GLN A 30 11.36 -2.95 23.95
C GLN A 30 9.84 -2.83 24.17
N ALA A 31 9.23 -3.84 24.77
CA ALA A 31 7.79 -3.91 25.03
C ALA A 31 7.53 -4.76 26.29
N ASN A 32 6.30 -4.71 26.79
CA ASN A 32 5.87 -5.48 27.95
C ASN A 32 6.10 -6.98 27.73
N VAL A 33 6.78 -7.62 28.68
CA VAL A 33 7.00 -9.07 28.70
C VAL A 33 5.73 -9.72 29.24
N HIS A 34 4.99 -10.35 28.32
CA HIS A 34 3.81 -11.13 28.64
C HIS A 34 4.17 -12.48 29.26
N HIS A 35 5.15 -13.17 28.67
CA HIS A 35 5.52 -14.52 29.07
C HIS A 35 7.02 -14.76 28.93
N ARG A 36 7.57 -15.63 29.78
CA ARG A 36 8.99 -16.00 29.84
C ARG A 36 9.10 -17.51 29.69
N ILE A 37 9.54 -17.96 28.53
CA ILE A 37 9.69 -19.38 28.19
C ILE A 37 11.07 -19.83 28.68
N PRO A 38 11.19 -20.77 29.64
CA PRO A 38 12.50 -21.28 30.05
C PRO A 38 13.28 -21.85 28.87
N ALA A 39 14.58 -21.54 28.79
CA ALA A 39 15.44 -22.03 27.71
C ALA A 39 15.49 -23.57 27.68
N SER A 40 15.47 -24.22 28.86
CA SER A 40 15.37 -25.68 28.97
C SER A 40 14.10 -26.24 28.33
N GLN A 41 12.96 -25.56 28.52
CA GLN A 41 11.70 -25.94 27.89
C GLN A 41 11.81 -25.77 26.36
N HIS A 42 12.38 -24.68 25.87
CA HIS A 42 12.58 -24.48 24.43
C HIS A 42 13.48 -25.56 23.83
N VAL A 43 14.60 -25.90 24.47
CA VAL A 43 15.50 -26.98 24.04
C VAL A 43 14.78 -28.32 23.98
N GLN A 44 13.92 -28.61 24.95
CA GLN A 44 13.19 -29.88 25.01
C GLN A 44 12.09 -29.98 23.94
N GLN A 45 11.41 -28.87 23.66
CA GLN A 45 10.17 -28.86 22.85
C GLN A 45 10.39 -28.42 21.40
N GLU A 46 11.50 -27.76 21.08
CA GLU A 46 11.78 -27.28 19.73
C GLU A 46 12.23 -28.41 18.81
N ARG A 47 11.33 -28.86 17.95
CA ARG A 47 11.57 -29.96 17.00
C ARG A 47 12.72 -29.66 16.04
N TRP A 48 12.89 -28.41 15.64
CA TRP A 48 13.87 -28.00 14.63
C TRP A 48 15.11 -27.32 15.24
N LEU A 49 15.39 -27.59 16.52
CA LEU A 49 16.41 -26.89 17.30
C LEU A 49 17.78 -26.92 16.62
N HIS A 50 18.20 -28.06 16.08
CA HIS A 50 19.49 -28.20 15.41
C HIS A 50 19.65 -27.25 14.21
N GLU A 51 18.58 -27.02 13.44
CA GLU A 51 18.63 -26.07 12.30
C GLU A 51 18.72 -24.62 12.79
N ILE A 52 18.04 -24.30 13.89
CA ILE A 52 18.10 -22.97 14.51
C ILE A 52 19.49 -22.73 15.12
N GLU A 53 20.02 -23.69 15.87
CA GLU A 53 21.32 -23.56 16.55
C GLU A 53 22.50 -23.49 15.58
N ALA A 54 22.41 -24.17 14.44
CA ALA A 54 23.40 -24.05 13.37
C ALA A 54 23.55 -22.61 12.87
N GLN A 55 22.47 -21.82 12.93
CA GLN A 55 22.47 -20.43 12.48
C GLN A 55 22.73 -19.43 13.62
N TRP A 56 22.11 -19.67 14.78
CA TRP A 56 22.01 -18.67 15.86
C TRP A 56 22.82 -19.02 17.11
N GLY A 57 23.55 -20.14 17.09
CA GLY A 57 24.23 -20.69 18.25
C GLY A 57 23.27 -21.38 19.21
N PRO A 58 23.76 -21.87 20.36
CA PRO A 58 22.93 -22.61 21.30
C PRO A 58 21.78 -21.78 21.88
N ALA A 59 20.64 -22.42 22.16
CA ALA A 59 19.52 -21.77 22.82
C ALA A 59 19.93 -21.18 24.19
N PRO A 60 19.37 -20.01 24.60
CA PRO A 60 18.31 -19.24 23.96
C PRO A 60 18.79 -18.25 22.87
N GLY A 61 20.07 -18.29 22.47
CA GLY A 61 20.65 -17.31 21.56
C GLY A 61 20.79 -15.93 22.20
N LYS A 62 20.62 -14.86 21.40
CA LYS A 62 20.85 -13.47 21.83
C LYS A 62 19.63 -12.54 21.70
N HIS A 63 18.57 -13.00 21.04
CA HIS A 63 17.39 -12.18 20.74
C HIS A 63 16.29 -12.42 21.76
N LEU A 64 15.72 -11.33 22.28
CA LEU A 64 14.59 -11.35 23.23
C LEU A 64 14.79 -12.37 24.37
N THR A 65 15.93 -12.28 25.07
CA THR A 65 16.28 -13.22 26.13
C THR A 65 17.03 -12.53 27.27
N ASP A 66 16.90 -13.08 28.49
CA ASP A 66 17.71 -12.74 29.66
C ASP A 66 18.83 -13.78 29.92
N GLY A 67 19.07 -14.67 28.95
CA GLY A 67 20.02 -15.79 29.04
C GLY A 67 19.44 -17.06 29.66
N GLN A 68 18.33 -16.98 30.40
CA GLN A 68 17.63 -18.15 30.98
C GLN A 68 16.26 -18.40 30.34
N HIS A 69 15.65 -17.36 29.76
CA HIS A 69 14.31 -17.40 29.19
C HIS A 69 14.29 -16.71 27.82
N LEU A 70 13.40 -17.18 26.95
CA LEU A 70 12.95 -16.45 25.75
C LEU A 70 11.70 -15.64 26.11
N MET A 71 11.63 -14.39 25.66
CA MET A 71 10.58 -13.45 26.02
C MET A 71 9.50 -13.39 24.93
N VAL A 72 8.25 -13.57 25.32
CA VAL A 72 7.08 -13.24 24.50
C VAL A 72 6.61 -11.86 24.92
N LEU A 73 6.68 -10.90 24.00
CA LEU A 73 6.28 -9.52 24.25
C LEU A 73 4.81 -9.33 23.88
N GLY A 74 4.03 -8.68 24.74
CA GLY A 74 2.60 -8.47 24.52
C GLY A 74 1.82 -8.08 25.78
N VAL A 75 0.52 -7.90 25.61
CA VAL A 75 -0.44 -7.72 26.71
C VAL A 75 -1.65 -8.63 26.47
N GLN A 76 -2.02 -9.39 27.50
CA GLN A 76 -3.23 -10.21 27.49
C GLN A 76 -4.40 -9.41 28.09
N LEU A 77 -5.54 -9.44 27.41
CA LEU A 77 -6.75 -8.70 27.68
C LEU A 77 -7.93 -9.69 27.74
N GLY A 78 -7.99 -10.48 28.81
CA GLY A 78 -8.91 -11.63 28.88
C GLY A 78 -8.47 -12.76 27.95
N GLN A 79 -9.30 -13.12 26.97
CA GLN A 79 -9.00 -14.18 25.99
C GLN A 79 -8.21 -13.67 24.77
N VAL A 80 -7.96 -12.37 24.65
CA VAL A 80 -7.22 -11.79 23.53
C VAL A 80 -5.80 -11.44 23.98
N LEU A 81 -4.80 -11.92 23.24
CA LEU A 81 -3.41 -11.53 23.42
C LEU A 81 -3.00 -10.62 22.26
N VAL A 82 -2.62 -9.38 22.59
CA VAL A 82 -1.98 -8.46 21.66
C VAL A 82 -0.47 -8.62 21.83
N ALA A 83 0.17 -9.31 20.88
CA ALA A 83 1.59 -9.63 20.97
C ALA A 83 2.44 -8.93 19.90
N VAL A 84 3.69 -8.62 20.23
CA VAL A 84 4.66 -8.07 19.30
C VAL A 84 5.44 -9.22 18.68
N GLN A 85 5.32 -9.38 17.36
CA GLN A 85 6.06 -10.39 16.62
C GLN A 85 7.57 -10.12 16.75
N PRO A 86 8.40 -11.14 17.08
CA PRO A 86 9.84 -10.98 17.06
C PRO A 86 10.36 -10.59 15.67
N GLY A 87 11.44 -9.82 15.60
CA GLY A 87 12.09 -9.52 14.34
C GLY A 87 12.77 -10.75 13.71
N PHE A 88 13.17 -10.63 12.44
CA PHE A 88 13.87 -11.68 11.69
C PHE A 88 15.21 -12.11 12.29
N GLY A 89 15.83 -11.26 13.10
CA GLY A 89 17.19 -11.44 13.64
C GLY A 89 18.30 -10.83 12.78
N TYR A 90 17.97 -10.35 11.58
CA TYR A 90 18.88 -9.62 10.69
C TYR A 90 18.41 -8.18 10.52
N GLU A 91 19.37 -7.26 10.42
CA GLU A 91 19.14 -5.87 10.03
C GLU A 91 19.14 -5.75 8.51
N GLY A 92 18.14 -5.07 7.93
CA GLY A 92 18.07 -4.78 6.49
C GLY A 92 16.79 -5.28 5.80
N ASP A 93 16.86 -5.49 4.49
CA ASP A 93 15.71 -5.82 3.63
C ASP A 93 15.22 -7.28 3.84
N PRO A 94 13.98 -7.49 4.33
CA PRO A 94 13.42 -8.82 4.57
C PRO A 94 13.20 -9.63 3.27
N MET A 95 13.10 -8.96 2.11
CA MET A 95 12.94 -9.66 0.82
C MET A 95 14.14 -10.54 0.48
N ARG A 96 15.33 -10.21 1.00
CA ARG A 96 16.54 -11.02 0.81
C ARG A 96 16.36 -12.46 1.33
N LEU A 97 15.59 -12.64 2.41
CA LEU A 97 15.32 -13.94 3.03
C LEU A 97 14.51 -14.88 2.13
N LEU A 98 13.76 -14.34 1.16
CA LEU A 98 13.04 -15.15 0.17
C LEU A 98 13.98 -15.91 -0.77
N PHE A 99 15.22 -15.46 -0.93
CA PHE A 99 16.18 -15.98 -1.90
C PHE A 99 17.38 -16.68 -1.24
N GLU A 100 17.54 -16.58 0.08
CA GLU A 100 18.63 -17.24 0.80
C GLU A 100 18.30 -18.71 1.13
N SER A 101 19.24 -19.60 0.80
CA SER A 101 19.20 -21.02 1.18
C SER A 101 19.94 -21.25 2.49
N GLY A 102 19.35 -22.03 3.40
CA GLY A 102 20.02 -22.45 4.65
C GLY A 102 19.76 -21.56 5.86
N PHE A 103 18.84 -20.60 5.74
CA PHE A 103 18.47 -19.72 6.83
C PHE A 103 17.40 -20.36 7.75
N ALA A 104 17.45 -20.02 9.04
CA ALA A 104 16.49 -20.42 10.06
C ALA A 104 16.02 -19.19 10.87
N PRO A 105 14.78 -19.17 11.41
CA PRO A 105 14.32 -18.14 12.32
C PRO A 105 15.14 -18.14 13.61
N THR A 106 15.15 -17.02 14.34
CA THR A 106 15.77 -16.97 15.68
C THR A 106 15.02 -17.89 16.66
N HIS A 107 15.68 -18.27 17.76
CA HIS A 107 15.04 -18.99 18.87
C HIS A 107 13.77 -18.27 19.37
N ALA A 108 13.84 -16.95 19.55
CA ALA A 108 12.70 -16.15 19.99
C ALA A 108 11.53 -16.20 19.00
N PHE A 109 11.80 -16.14 17.70
CA PHE A 109 10.76 -16.22 16.67
C PHE A 109 10.09 -17.60 16.63
N SER A 110 10.87 -18.68 16.69
CA SER A 110 10.31 -20.04 16.73
C SER A 110 9.50 -20.28 18.01
N ALA A 111 10.07 -19.90 19.15
CA ALA A 111 9.42 -20.05 20.46
C ALA A 111 8.14 -19.21 20.56
N PHE A 112 8.10 -18.02 19.95
CA PHE A 112 6.91 -17.16 19.90
C PHE A 112 5.73 -17.88 19.24
N TYR A 113 5.91 -18.39 18.03
CA TYR A 113 4.81 -19.08 17.33
C TYR A 113 4.43 -20.40 18.01
N ARG A 114 5.39 -21.13 18.57
CA ARG A 114 5.11 -22.32 19.35
C ARG A 114 4.28 -21.99 20.60
N TYR A 115 4.64 -20.93 21.32
CA TYR A 115 3.89 -20.44 22.47
C TYR A 115 2.45 -20.10 22.10
N LEU A 116 2.22 -19.40 21.00
CA LEU A 116 0.86 -19.08 20.54
C LEU A 116 0.00 -20.34 20.34
N ARG A 117 0.57 -21.41 19.79
CA ARG A 117 -0.17 -22.66 19.51
C ARG A 117 -0.33 -23.57 20.73
N GLU A 118 0.71 -23.74 21.52
CA GLU A 118 0.79 -24.84 22.50
C GLU A 118 0.49 -24.38 23.93
N ASP A 119 1.00 -23.20 24.29
CA ASP A 119 0.91 -22.67 25.66
C ASP A 119 -0.28 -21.71 25.79
N PHE A 120 -0.37 -20.68 24.93
CA PHE A 120 -1.51 -19.77 24.86
C PHE A 120 -2.74 -20.44 24.25
N LYS A 121 -2.52 -21.41 23.33
CA LYS A 121 -3.57 -22.17 22.65
C LYS A 121 -4.56 -21.27 21.89
N ALA A 122 -4.02 -20.37 21.08
CA ALA A 122 -4.81 -19.53 20.19
C ALA A 122 -5.66 -20.40 19.25
N ASP A 123 -6.95 -20.09 19.14
CA ASP A 123 -7.84 -20.69 18.14
C ASP A 123 -7.62 -20.08 16.74
N ALA A 124 -7.13 -18.84 16.68
CA ALA A 124 -6.75 -18.12 15.47
C ALA A 124 -5.73 -17.04 15.79
N VAL A 125 -4.94 -16.63 14.79
CA VAL A 125 -4.09 -15.44 14.87
C VAL A 125 -4.55 -14.39 13.88
N LEU A 126 -4.59 -13.14 14.33
CA LEU A 126 -4.80 -11.96 13.50
C LEU A 126 -3.48 -11.18 13.39
N HIS A 127 -2.93 -11.13 12.18
CA HIS A 127 -1.77 -10.29 11.89
C HIS A 127 -2.21 -8.92 11.35
N PHE A 128 -1.41 -7.91 11.68
CA PHE A 128 -1.53 -6.55 11.20
C PHE A 128 -0.28 -6.17 10.40
N GLY A 129 -0.47 -5.41 9.32
CA GLY A 129 0.62 -4.91 8.49
C GLY A 129 0.88 -5.76 7.24
N THR A 130 1.40 -5.10 6.20
CA THR A 130 1.61 -5.72 4.90
C THR A 130 2.94 -6.47 4.78
N HIS A 131 3.79 -6.40 5.81
CA HIS A 131 5.12 -7.04 5.81
C HIS A 131 5.30 -7.92 7.05
N GLY A 132 4.41 -8.88 7.27
CA GLY A 132 4.54 -9.80 8.41
C GLY A 132 5.80 -10.65 8.25
N ALA A 133 6.55 -10.89 9.32
CA ALA A 133 7.84 -11.58 9.15
C ALA A 133 7.69 -13.06 8.76
N LEU A 134 6.55 -13.67 9.11
CA LEU A 134 6.28 -15.08 8.92
C LEU A 134 6.29 -15.51 7.46
N GLU A 135 5.62 -14.78 6.57
CA GLU A 135 5.52 -15.15 5.16
C GLU A 135 6.85 -15.03 4.40
N PHE A 136 7.77 -14.18 4.88
CA PHE A 136 9.11 -14.03 4.30
C PHE A 136 10.12 -15.03 4.85
N MET A 137 9.76 -15.83 5.86
CA MET A 137 10.66 -16.85 6.40
C MET A 137 11.07 -17.87 5.32
N PRO A 138 12.29 -18.44 5.38
CA PRO A 138 12.84 -19.21 4.27
C PRO A 138 12.03 -20.44 3.90
N GLY A 139 11.99 -20.72 2.59
CA GLY A 139 11.20 -21.80 2.01
C GLY A 139 10.77 -21.51 0.58
N LYS A 140 10.04 -22.45 -0.02
CA LYS A 140 9.56 -22.36 -1.40
C LYS A 140 8.66 -21.15 -1.61
N GLN A 141 8.71 -20.55 -2.80
CA GLN A 141 7.89 -19.40 -3.17
C GLN A 141 6.37 -19.66 -3.06
N ALA A 142 5.93 -20.87 -3.40
CA ALA A 142 4.54 -21.34 -3.26
C ALA A 142 4.55 -22.88 -3.13
N GLY A 143 3.42 -23.46 -2.68
CA GLY A 143 3.32 -24.91 -2.50
C GLY A 143 4.29 -25.40 -1.43
N LEU A 144 4.13 -24.88 -0.21
CA LEU A 144 5.03 -25.16 0.89
C LEU A 144 5.10 -26.65 1.23
N SER A 145 6.19 -27.02 1.89
CA SER A 145 6.42 -28.37 2.40
C SER A 145 6.82 -28.26 3.86
N GLY A 146 6.80 -29.38 4.60
CA GLY A 146 7.28 -29.41 6.00
C GLY A 146 8.76 -29.06 6.21
N LYS A 147 9.50 -28.68 5.15
CA LYS A 147 10.84 -28.07 5.21
C LYS A 147 10.81 -26.53 5.19
N CYS A 148 9.66 -25.92 4.95
CA CYS A 148 9.52 -24.47 4.82
C CYS A 148 9.17 -23.88 6.18
N TRP A 149 9.92 -22.85 6.61
CA TRP A 149 9.71 -22.24 7.92
C TRP A 149 8.34 -21.63 8.13
N PRO A 150 7.73 -20.91 7.17
CA PRO A 150 6.38 -20.39 7.38
C PRO A 150 5.38 -21.49 7.76
N ASP A 151 5.41 -22.64 7.07
CA ASP A 151 4.57 -23.81 7.33
C ASP A 151 4.89 -24.47 8.68
N ARG A 152 6.18 -24.64 9.02
CA ARG A 152 6.62 -25.18 10.31
C ARG A 152 6.20 -24.29 11.48
N LEU A 153 6.25 -22.97 11.29
CA LEU A 153 6.03 -21.97 12.33
C LEU A 153 4.55 -21.70 12.56
N ILE A 154 3.72 -21.57 11.53
CA ILE A 154 2.28 -21.35 11.75
C ILE A 154 1.53 -22.67 11.95
N ALA A 155 2.01 -23.76 11.33
CA ALA A 155 1.39 -25.07 11.32
C ALA A 155 -0.09 -25.00 10.93
N ASP A 156 -0.98 -25.51 11.77
CA ASP A 156 -2.43 -25.58 11.58
C ASP A 156 -3.19 -24.40 12.19
N LEU A 157 -2.50 -23.41 12.79
CA LEU A 157 -3.14 -22.24 13.38
C LEU A 157 -3.81 -21.39 12.29
N PRO A 158 -5.15 -21.19 12.34
CA PRO A 158 -5.84 -20.32 11.39
C PRO A 158 -5.25 -18.92 11.39
N ASN A 159 -4.80 -18.48 10.21
CA ASN A 159 -4.09 -17.23 10.04
C ASN A 159 -4.97 -16.23 9.29
N VAL A 160 -5.43 -15.20 9.99
CA VAL A 160 -6.19 -14.07 9.43
C VAL A 160 -5.28 -12.86 9.36
N TYR A 161 -5.38 -12.10 8.29
CA TYR A 161 -4.66 -10.85 8.11
C TYR A 161 -5.64 -9.74 7.80
N LEU A 162 -5.42 -8.57 8.41
CA LEU A 162 -5.94 -7.32 7.88
C LEU A 162 -4.95 -6.77 6.88
N TYR A 163 -5.39 -6.53 5.65
CA TYR A 163 -4.51 -6.18 4.54
C TYR A 163 -5.04 -5.01 3.73
N ALA A 164 -4.18 -4.07 3.33
CA ALA A 164 -4.60 -2.93 2.53
C ALA A 164 -5.12 -3.42 1.17
N SER A 165 -6.30 -2.97 0.76
CA SER A 165 -6.92 -3.36 -0.52
C SER A 165 -6.00 -3.10 -1.73
N ASN A 166 -5.13 -2.09 -1.64
CA ASN A 166 -4.20 -1.70 -2.67
C ASN A 166 -2.85 -2.44 -2.60
N ASN A 167 -2.64 -3.45 -1.77
CA ASN A 167 -1.38 -4.20 -1.74
C ASN A 167 -1.56 -5.70 -2.10
N PRO A 168 -1.98 -6.01 -3.35
CA PRO A 168 -2.19 -7.40 -3.77
C PRO A 168 -0.94 -8.28 -3.73
N SER A 169 0.22 -7.70 -4.07
CA SER A 169 1.41 -8.50 -4.36
C SER A 169 1.99 -9.16 -3.11
N GLU A 170 2.09 -8.42 -2.01
CA GLU A 170 2.58 -8.94 -0.75
C GLU A 170 1.49 -9.78 -0.07
N GLY A 171 0.22 -9.40 -0.21
CA GLY A 171 -0.89 -10.23 0.23
C GLY A 171 -0.85 -11.62 -0.41
N ALA A 172 -0.50 -11.72 -1.69
CA ALA A 172 -0.32 -13.00 -2.36
C ALA A 172 0.79 -13.87 -1.73
N LEU A 173 1.85 -13.26 -1.16
CA LEU A 173 2.88 -13.98 -0.41
C LEU A 173 2.29 -14.57 0.88
N ALA A 174 1.59 -13.77 1.69
CA ALA A 174 0.93 -14.24 2.90
C ALA A 174 -0.06 -15.39 2.61
N LYS A 175 -0.87 -15.29 1.56
CA LYS A 175 -1.75 -16.39 1.13
C LYS A 175 -0.99 -17.67 0.78
N ARG A 176 0.04 -17.55 -0.06
CA ARG A 176 0.75 -18.70 -0.64
C ARG A 176 1.72 -19.34 0.33
N ARG A 177 2.22 -18.59 1.31
CA ARG A 177 3.29 -19.01 2.22
C ARG A 177 2.85 -19.13 3.67
N SER A 178 1.77 -18.50 4.12
CA SER A 178 1.29 -18.66 5.50
C SER A 178 -0.19 -19.01 5.59
N ALA A 179 -0.78 -19.48 4.48
CA ALA A 179 -2.19 -19.87 4.37
C ALA A 179 -3.16 -18.78 4.83
N ALA A 180 -2.78 -17.50 4.68
CA ALA A 180 -3.52 -16.39 5.26
C ALA A 180 -4.87 -16.12 4.56
N THR A 181 -5.90 -15.86 5.35
CA THR A 181 -7.16 -15.22 4.89
C THR A 181 -7.02 -13.71 5.01
N LEU A 182 -7.02 -13.01 3.88
CA LEU A 182 -6.72 -11.57 3.84
C LEU A 182 -8.01 -10.75 3.84
N VAL A 183 -8.45 -10.33 5.02
CA VAL A 183 -9.58 -9.41 5.14
C VAL A 183 -9.10 -8.02 4.72
N SER A 184 -9.59 -7.53 3.57
CA SER A 184 -9.18 -6.23 3.06
C SER A 184 -9.66 -5.08 3.94
N TYR A 185 -8.86 -4.03 4.07
CA TYR A 185 -9.27 -2.74 4.61
C TYR A 185 -8.99 -1.62 3.62
N LEU A 186 -9.68 -0.49 3.80
CA LEU A 186 -9.57 0.68 2.94
C LEU A 186 -8.28 1.44 3.22
N THR A 187 -7.60 1.92 2.18
CA THR A 187 -6.53 2.90 2.38
C THR A 187 -7.10 4.19 2.99
N PRO A 188 -6.28 5.00 3.70
CA PRO A 188 -6.73 6.32 4.14
C PRO A 188 -7.34 7.12 2.98
N THR A 189 -8.30 7.99 3.30
CA THR A 189 -8.86 8.91 2.31
C THR A 189 -7.78 9.81 1.74
N VAL A 190 -8.02 10.38 0.56
CA VAL A 190 -7.06 11.27 -0.09
C VAL A 190 -7.59 12.69 -0.13
N SER A 191 -6.66 13.64 -0.04
CA SER A 191 -6.91 15.06 -0.26
C SER A 191 -5.80 15.64 -1.14
N GLU A 192 -6.05 16.81 -1.71
CA GLU A 192 -5.00 17.58 -2.38
C GLU A 192 -4.00 18.09 -1.34
N SER A 193 -2.69 18.01 -1.63
CA SER A 193 -1.65 18.50 -0.71
C SER A 193 -1.75 20.00 -0.43
N GLY A 194 -2.32 20.76 -1.36
CA GLY A 194 -2.39 22.21 -1.28
C GLY A 194 -1.01 22.86 -1.29
N LEU A 195 -0.98 24.16 -1.02
CA LEU A 195 0.25 24.93 -0.83
C LEU A 195 0.30 25.51 0.59
N TYR A 196 1.50 25.65 1.12
CA TYR A 196 1.73 26.21 2.46
C TYR A 196 3.01 27.05 2.52
N LYS A 197 3.05 27.99 3.46
CA LYS A 197 4.21 28.86 3.73
C LYS A 197 4.76 29.51 2.45
N GLU A 198 6.05 29.34 2.16
CA GLU A 198 6.75 29.93 1.02
C GLU A 198 6.14 29.52 -0.34
N LEU A 199 5.47 28.36 -0.43
CA LEU A 199 4.74 27.94 -1.64
C LEU A 199 3.50 28.81 -1.91
N LEU A 200 2.85 29.33 -0.86
CA LEU A 200 1.76 30.31 -1.02
C LEU A 200 2.30 31.67 -1.47
N ASP A 201 3.46 32.08 -0.95
CA ASP A 201 4.08 33.37 -1.28
C ASP A 201 4.46 33.43 -2.78
N ILE A 202 5.05 32.35 -3.30
CA ILE A 202 5.37 32.25 -4.74
C ILE A 202 4.10 32.18 -5.60
N LYS A 203 3.03 31.49 -5.15
CA LYS A 203 1.74 31.49 -5.84
C LYS A 203 1.15 32.90 -5.94
N GLN A 204 1.15 33.67 -4.86
CA GLN A 204 0.68 35.06 -4.87
C GLN A 204 1.50 35.94 -5.82
N THR A 205 2.81 35.72 -5.85
CA THR A 205 3.71 36.43 -6.77
C THR A 205 3.40 36.08 -8.23
N LEU A 206 3.09 34.81 -8.50
CA LEU A 206 2.71 34.31 -9.82
C LEU A 206 1.32 34.80 -10.25
N ASP A 207 0.37 34.89 -9.33
CA ASP A 207 -0.95 35.48 -9.59
C ASP A 207 -0.83 36.97 -9.93
N ARG A 208 0.02 37.70 -9.18
CA ARG A 208 0.35 39.10 -9.49
C ARG A 208 0.96 39.23 -10.88
N TRP A 209 1.91 38.36 -11.24
CA TRP A 209 2.52 38.31 -12.57
C TRP A 209 1.47 38.20 -13.69
N ARG A 210 0.48 37.32 -13.55
CA ARG A 210 -0.56 37.11 -14.57
C ARG A 210 -1.53 38.28 -14.73
N GLN A 211 -1.77 39.03 -13.66
CA GLN A 211 -2.72 40.16 -13.66
C GLN A 211 -2.12 41.46 -14.24
N MET A 212 -0.89 41.42 -14.74
CA MET A 212 -0.16 42.58 -15.26
C MET A 212 -0.51 42.94 -16.72
N GLU A 213 -1.74 43.35 -16.99
CA GLU A 213 -2.16 43.73 -18.35
C GLU A 213 -1.49 45.02 -18.88
N GLN A 214 -1.17 45.98 -18.00
CA GLN A 214 -0.59 47.30 -18.36
C GLN A 214 0.76 47.59 -17.67
N ALA A 215 1.46 46.56 -17.19
CA ALA A 215 2.72 46.75 -16.48
C ALA A 215 3.84 47.27 -17.38
N THR A 216 4.69 48.12 -16.81
CA THR A 216 5.94 48.54 -17.46
C THR A 216 6.89 47.34 -17.59
N TRP A 217 7.82 47.43 -18.54
CA TRP A 217 8.85 46.40 -18.72
C TRP A 217 9.69 46.20 -17.44
N GLU A 218 9.98 47.28 -16.73
CA GLU A 218 10.76 47.29 -15.48
C GLU A 218 10.05 46.52 -14.35
N GLU A 219 8.73 46.74 -14.18
CA GLU A 219 7.93 46.03 -13.18
C GLU A 219 7.82 44.53 -13.47
N ARG A 220 7.73 44.17 -14.76
CA ARG A 220 7.77 42.75 -15.17
C ARG A 220 9.15 42.14 -14.88
N GLN A 221 10.23 42.83 -15.21
CA GLN A 221 11.57 42.32 -14.96
C GLN A 221 11.80 42.04 -13.46
N LEU A 222 11.43 42.99 -12.59
CA LEU A 222 11.55 42.84 -11.14
C LEU A 222 10.72 41.68 -10.57
N LEU A 223 9.49 41.45 -11.07
CA LEU A 223 8.68 40.31 -10.62
C LEU A 223 9.21 38.98 -11.13
N ALA A 224 9.77 38.94 -12.33
CA ALA A 224 10.43 37.74 -12.84
C ALA A 224 11.67 37.38 -12.00
N GLU A 225 12.47 38.37 -11.59
CA GLU A 225 13.59 38.17 -10.67
C GLU A 225 13.12 37.67 -9.30
N LEU A 226 12.04 38.23 -8.75
CA LEU A 226 11.47 37.77 -7.48
C LEU A 226 10.97 36.32 -7.56
N LEU A 227 10.21 35.99 -8.61
CA LEU A 227 9.74 34.63 -8.87
C LEU A 227 10.91 33.65 -8.98
N HIS A 228 11.99 34.06 -9.67
CA HIS A 228 13.19 33.25 -9.83
C HIS A 228 13.85 32.98 -8.47
N GLN A 229 14.06 34.01 -7.66
CA GLN A 229 14.66 33.87 -6.32
C GLN A 229 13.83 32.99 -5.40
N GLN A 230 12.49 33.14 -5.41
CA GLN A 230 11.58 32.29 -4.64
C GLN A 230 11.61 30.83 -5.14
N ALA A 231 11.64 30.61 -6.45
CA ALA A 231 11.71 29.27 -7.01
C ALA A 231 13.04 28.58 -6.66
N VAL A 232 14.16 29.29 -6.72
CA VAL A 232 15.48 28.77 -6.34
C VAL A 232 15.53 28.41 -4.85
N SER A 233 14.98 29.24 -3.96
CA SER A 233 14.96 28.94 -2.51
C SER A 233 14.14 27.69 -2.19
N LEU A 234 13.12 27.40 -3.01
CA LEU A 234 12.27 26.21 -2.92
C LEU A 234 12.81 25.01 -3.70
N SER A 235 13.98 25.13 -4.33
CA SER A 235 14.56 24.10 -5.20
C SER A 235 13.63 23.66 -6.34
N LEU A 236 12.76 24.56 -6.81
CA LEU A 236 11.93 24.34 -7.99
C LEU A 236 12.80 24.44 -9.26
N LYS A 237 12.40 23.74 -10.31
CA LYS A 237 13.17 23.72 -11.57
C LYS A 237 12.94 25.03 -12.33
N VAL A 238 13.96 25.88 -12.33
CA VAL A 238 14.03 27.15 -13.06
C VAL A 238 15.41 27.28 -13.73
N PRO A 239 15.57 28.13 -14.75
CA PRO A 239 16.89 28.39 -15.35
C PRO A 239 17.89 28.90 -14.31
N GLN A 240 19.20 28.79 -14.59
CA GLN A 240 20.23 29.30 -13.67
C GLN A 240 20.16 30.82 -13.46
N SER A 241 19.68 31.55 -14.46
CA SER A 241 19.46 33.00 -14.41
C SER A 241 18.17 33.31 -15.16
N PRO A 242 17.36 34.28 -14.68
CA PRO A 242 16.22 34.79 -15.42
C PRO A 242 16.75 35.60 -16.60
N ASP A 243 16.87 34.98 -17.77
CA ASP A 243 17.14 35.67 -19.01
C ASP A 243 15.87 36.40 -19.50
N GLY A 244 15.98 37.20 -20.56
CA GLY A 244 14.82 37.90 -21.13
C GLY A 244 13.70 36.97 -21.64
N ASN A 245 13.95 35.65 -21.65
CA ASN A 245 12.94 34.63 -21.92
C ASN A 245 12.17 34.29 -20.63
N GLN A 246 10.83 34.37 -20.71
CA GLN A 246 9.93 34.17 -19.58
C GLN A 246 9.14 32.86 -19.68
N ASP A 247 9.44 31.99 -20.65
CA ASP A 247 8.78 30.69 -20.85
C ASP A 247 8.89 29.79 -19.60
N TRP A 248 9.97 29.92 -18.83
CA TRP A 248 10.17 29.17 -17.59
C TRP A 248 9.12 29.49 -16.51
N ILE A 249 8.45 30.65 -16.55
CA ILE A 249 7.40 31.01 -15.60
C ILE A 249 6.16 30.14 -15.80
N GLN A 250 5.84 29.77 -17.05
CA GLN A 250 4.79 28.81 -17.33
C GLN A 250 5.13 27.43 -16.73
N HIS A 251 6.38 26.99 -16.89
CA HIS A 251 6.81 25.72 -16.32
C HIS A 251 6.86 25.74 -14.78
N LEU A 252 7.18 26.89 -14.17
CA LEU A 252 7.08 27.10 -12.73
C LEU A 252 5.63 26.99 -12.26
N GLN A 253 4.68 27.58 -13.00
CA GLN A 253 3.26 27.45 -12.73
C GLN A 253 2.81 25.98 -12.76
N GLU A 254 3.22 25.23 -13.79
CA GLU A 254 2.89 23.81 -13.94
C GLU A 254 3.41 23.00 -12.73
N GLN A 255 4.65 23.25 -12.29
CA GLN A 255 5.22 22.63 -11.09
C GLN A 255 4.40 22.97 -9.82
N LEU A 256 3.98 24.22 -9.65
CA LEU A 256 3.16 24.61 -8.49
C LEU A 256 1.78 23.96 -8.52
N LEU A 257 1.13 23.87 -9.69
CA LEU A 257 -0.16 23.18 -9.82
C LEU A 257 -0.02 21.67 -9.59
N GLU A 258 1.09 21.06 -10.02
CA GLU A 258 1.39 19.66 -9.71
C GLU A 258 1.52 19.46 -8.20
N ILE A 259 2.27 20.30 -7.50
CA ILE A 259 2.40 20.26 -6.04
C ILE A 259 1.06 20.51 -5.35
N GLU A 260 0.28 21.49 -5.79
CA GLU A 260 -0.99 21.86 -5.16
C GLU A 260 -2.03 20.75 -5.27
N TYR A 261 -2.15 20.14 -6.46
CA TYR A 261 -3.19 19.15 -6.77
C TYR A 261 -2.76 17.69 -6.64
N THR A 262 -1.53 17.42 -6.17
CA THR A 262 -1.10 16.06 -5.86
C THR A 262 -1.98 15.48 -4.77
N LEU A 263 -2.51 14.28 -5.01
CA LEU A 263 -3.31 13.57 -4.02
C LEU A 263 -2.39 12.88 -3.01
N ILE A 264 -2.61 13.16 -1.73
CA ILE A 264 -1.90 12.56 -0.61
C ILE A 264 -2.87 11.88 0.35
N PRO A 265 -2.47 10.82 1.06
CA PRO A 265 -3.27 10.23 2.13
C PRO A 265 -3.51 11.22 3.28
N GLU A 266 -4.76 11.33 3.71
CA GLU A 266 -5.18 12.11 4.86
C GLU A 266 -5.15 11.23 6.13
N GLY A 267 -3.98 11.19 6.77
CA GLY A 267 -3.79 10.46 8.03
C GLY A 267 -3.69 8.95 7.86
N MET A 268 -4.20 8.21 8.85
CA MET A 268 -4.11 6.75 8.95
C MET A 268 -5.50 6.13 8.98
N HIS A 269 -5.63 4.93 8.43
CA HIS A 269 -6.87 4.17 8.47
C HIS A 269 -7.08 3.54 9.84
N VAL A 270 -8.34 3.52 10.30
CA VAL A 270 -8.77 2.79 11.49
C VAL A 270 -9.84 1.81 11.06
N VAL A 271 -9.58 0.52 11.28
CA VAL A 271 -10.47 -0.56 10.84
C VAL A 271 -11.85 -0.42 11.48
N GLY A 272 -12.88 -0.47 10.64
CA GLY A 272 -14.28 -0.28 11.05
C GLY A 272 -14.70 1.17 11.32
N GLN A 273 -13.78 2.14 11.24
CA GLN A 273 -14.14 3.56 11.29
C GLN A 273 -14.59 4.03 9.91
N LEU A 274 -15.81 4.57 9.85
CA LEU A 274 -16.35 5.12 8.60
C LEU A 274 -15.72 6.49 8.29
N PRO A 275 -15.41 6.77 7.01
CA PRO A 275 -14.95 8.10 6.59
C PRO A 275 -16.04 9.15 6.86
N THR A 276 -15.64 10.35 7.25
CA THR A 276 -16.57 11.47 7.46
C THR A 276 -17.22 11.89 6.12
N PRO A 277 -18.32 12.66 6.13
CA PRO A 277 -18.90 13.21 4.91
C PRO A 277 -17.88 13.95 4.04
N GLU A 278 -17.01 14.77 4.65
CA GLU A 278 -15.97 15.54 3.97
C GLU A 278 -14.93 14.62 3.30
N GLN A 279 -14.48 13.59 4.03
CA GLN A 279 -13.53 12.59 3.53
C GLN A 279 -14.10 11.78 2.37
N ARG A 280 -15.39 11.41 2.46
CA ARG A 280 -16.10 10.74 1.35
C ARG A 280 -16.20 11.66 0.15
N LEU A 281 -16.55 12.93 0.34
CA LEU A 281 -16.64 13.90 -0.75
C LEU A 281 -15.29 14.07 -1.47
N ALA A 282 -14.21 14.25 -0.72
CA ALA A 282 -12.86 14.39 -1.28
C ALA A 282 -12.47 13.16 -2.12
N THR A 283 -12.72 11.96 -1.58
CA THR A 283 -12.49 10.68 -2.28
C THR A 283 -13.31 10.59 -3.57
N LEU A 284 -14.61 10.92 -3.52
CA LEU A 284 -15.48 10.89 -4.69
C LEU A 284 -15.07 11.90 -5.77
N LYS A 285 -14.65 13.12 -5.38
CA LYS A 285 -14.13 14.13 -6.32
C LYS A 285 -12.84 13.65 -7.00
N ALA A 286 -11.92 13.05 -6.25
CA ALA A 286 -10.71 12.46 -6.79
C ALA A 286 -11.02 11.33 -7.80
N MET A 287 -11.96 10.44 -7.46
CA MET A 287 -12.43 9.38 -8.37
C MET A 287 -13.10 9.97 -9.62
N ALA A 288 -13.95 10.98 -9.47
CA ALA A 288 -14.63 11.63 -10.59
C ALA A 288 -13.63 12.26 -11.56
N LYS A 289 -12.60 12.94 -11.04
CA LYS A 289 -11.49 13.49 -11.84
C LYS A 289 -10.74 12.38 -12.59
N ALA A 290 -10.44 11.25 -11.94
CA ALA A 290 -9.81 10.10 -12.60
C ALA A 290 -10.69 9.48 -13.70
N MET A 291 -12.01 9.55 -13.54
CA MET A 291 -13.01 9.11 -14.53
C MET A 291 -13.35 10.18 -15.58
N SER A 292 -12.66 11.32 -15.58
CA SER A 292 -12.96 12.48 -16.47
C SER A 292 -14.41 12.97 -16.35
N LEU A 293 -14.92 13.02 -15.11
CA LEU A 293 -16.25 13.49 -14.76
C LEU A 293 -16.16 14.75 -13.89
N GLU A 294 -16.61 15.89 -14.42
CA GLU A 294 -16.67 17.17 -13.70
C GLU A 294 -18.10 17.42 -13.20
N GLN A 295 -18.43 16.87 -12.02
CA GLN A 295 -19.78 16.94 -11.44
C GLN A 295 -19.77 17.23 -9.93
N ASP A 296 -18.89 18.12 -9.48
CA ASP A 296 -18.67 18.44 -8.07
C ASP A 296 -19.97 18.78 -7.30
N ALA A 297 -20.82 19.62 -7.88
CA ALA A 297 -22.09 20.00 -7.24
C ALA A 297 -23.02 18.81 -6.99
N VAL A 298 -23.01 17.81 -7.88
CA VAL A 298 -23.80 16.59 -7.73
C VAL A 298 -23.24 15.71 -6.64
N LEU A 299 -21.91 15.62 -6.53
CA LEU A 299 -21.25 14.85 -5.47
C LEU A 299 -21.46 15.49 -4.09
N GLU A 300 -21.45 16.82 -4.01
CA GLU A 300 -21.80 17.56 -2.80
C GLU A 300 -23.24 17.27 -2.37
N GLN A 301 -24.19 17.32 -3.31
CA GLN A 301 -25.59 16.97 -3.06
C GLN A 301 -25.75 15.51 -2.62
N LEU A 302 -25.04 14.58 -3.26
CA LEU A 302 -25.05 13.16 -2.92
C LEU A 302 -24.62 12.95 -1.46
N VAL A 303 -23.50 13.55 -1.05
CA VAL A 303 -22.97 13.44 0.32
C VAL A 303 -23.89 14.13 1.35
N GLN A 304 -24.60 15.19 0.94
CA GLN A 304 -25.62 15.86 1.75
C GLN A 304 -26.95 15.09 1.84
N GLY A 305 -27.08 13.95 1.16
CA GLY A 305 -28.25 13.08 1.24
C GLY A 305 -29.35 13.38 0.21
N ALA A 306 -29.00 13.88 -0.98
CA ALA A 306 -29.95 14.06 -2.07
C ALA A 306 -30.66 12.73 -2.43
N SER A 307 -31.93 12.84 -2.80
CA SER A 307 -32.74 11.70 -3.18
C SER A 307 -32.31 11.11 -4.54
N GLU A 308 -32.56 9.82 -4.75
CA GLU A 308 -32.32 9.18 -6.06
C GLU A 308 -33.05 9.90 -7.21
N ALA A 309 -34.21 10.50 -6.93
CA ALA A 309 -34.98 11.26 -7.92
C ALA A 309 -34.26 12.55 -8.37
N GLU A 310 -33.54 13.21 -7.47
CA GLU A 310 -32.73 14.42 -7.77
C GLU A 310 -31.50 14.04 -8.59
N LEU A 311 -30.79 12.99 -8.19
CA LEU A 311 -29.61 12.48 -8.91
C LEU A 311 -29.96 11.97 -10.30
N ARG A 312 -31.14 11.33 -10.46
CA ARG A 312 -31.60 10.79 -11.75
C ARG A 312 -31.81 11.87 -12.81
N LYS A 313 -32.19 13.09 -12.43
CA LYS A 313 -32.33 14.20 -13.39
C LYS A 313 -30.99 14.55 -14.02
N THR A 314 -29.94 14.69 -13.22
CA THR A 314 -28.60 14.97 -13.70
C THR A 314 -28.07 13.80 -14.52
N LEU A 315 -28.30 12.57 -14.06
CA LEU A 315 -27.88 11.36 -14.75
C LEU A 315 -28.47 11.27 -16.17
N LEU A 316 -29.74 11.60 -16.37
CA LEU A 316 -30.37 11.59 -17.69
C LEU A 316 -29.85 12.67 -18.67
N GLN A 317 -29.17 13.69 -18.17
CA GLN A 317 -28.58 14.77 -18.99
C GLN A 317 -27.16 14.45 -19.45
N LEU A 318 -26.50 13.45 -18.85
CA LEU A 318 -25.12 13.08 -19.16
C LEU A 318 -25.03 12.07 -20.31
N PRO A 319 -23.92 12.05 -21.08
CA PRO A 319 -23.59 10.96 -21.99
C PRO A 319 -23.55 9.60 -21.28
N GLU A 320 -23.86 8.51 -21.98
CA GLU A 320 -23.94 7.16 -21.40
C GLU A 320 -22.65 6.72 -20.67
N SER A 321 -21.48 7.11 -21.16
CA SER A 321 -20.20 6.86 -20.49
C SER A 321 -20.11 7.55 -19.13
N GLN A 322 -20.51 8.82 -19.04
CA GLN A 322 -20.52 9.60 -17.80
C GLN A 322 -21.65 9.16 -16.85
N GLN A 323 -22.76 8.64 -17.38
CA GLN A 323 -23.80 8.01 -16.55
C GLN A 323 -23.27 6.79 -15.80
N THR A 324 -22.45 5.97 -16.47
CA THR A 324 -21.83 4.80 -15.84
C THR A 324 -20.89 5.24 -14.71
N SER A 325 -20.02 6.22 -14.97
CA SER A 325 -19.13 6.79 -13.95
C SER A 325 -19.91 7.34 -12.74
N LEU A 326 -20.98 8.10 -12.96
CA LEU A 326 -21.79 8.64 -11.87
C LEU A 326 -22.48 7.54 -11.05
N LYS A 327 -22.99 6.48 -11.70
CA LYS A 327 -23.55 5.31 -10.98
C LYS A 327 -22.51 4.65 -10.10
N THR A 328 -21.28 4.49 -10.60
CA THR A 328 -20.17 3.93 -9.83
C THR A 328 -19.84 4.79 -8.61
N LEU A 329 -19.86 6.12 -8.74
CA LEU A 329 -19.64 7.05 -7.62
C LEU A 329 -20.78 6.99 -6.58
N ILE A 330 -22.03 6.87 -7.02
CA ILE A 330 -23.19 6.70 -6.12
C ILE A 330 -23.08 5.40 -5.33
N GLU A 331 -22.75 4.29 -5.99
CA GLU A 331 -22.58 3.01 -5.32
C GLU A 331 -21.36 3.02 -4.38
N THR A 332 -20.27 3.66 -4.79
CA THR A 332 -19.09 3.86 -3.95
C THR A 332 -19.46 4.64 -2.68
N HIS A 333 -20.20 5.74 -2.81
CA HIS A 333 -20.67 6.51 -1.66
C HIS A 333 -21.47 5.65 -0.68
N ARG A 334 -22.42 4.85 -1.21
CA ARG A 334 -23.25 3.94 -0.41
C ARG A 334 -22.40 2.92 0.36
N LEU A 335 -21.44 2.29 -0.30
CA LEU A 335 -20.55 1.30 0.31
C LEU A 335 -19.63 1.91 1.39
N LEU A 336 -19.19 3.17 1.20
CA LEU A 336 -18.38 3.90 2.18
C LEU A 336 -19.16 4.35 3.43
N GLN A 337 -20.49 4.17 3.46
CA GLN A 337 -21.32 4.47 4.63
C GLN A 337 -21.56 3.26 5.54
N GLU A 338 -21.03 2.09 5.18
CA GLU A 338 -21.24 0.84 5.91
C GLU A 338 -19.92 0.22 6.36
N ASP A 339 -19.89 -0.32 7.60
CA ASP A 339 -18.73 -1.07 8.10
C ASP A 339 -18.80 -2.50 7.58
N HIS A 340 -17.96 -2.79 6.60
CA HIS A 340 -17.76 -4.12 6.05
C HIS A 340 -16.53 -4.82 6.63
N GLU A 341 -15.56 -4.07 7.16
CA GLU A 341 -14.25 -4.58 7.58
C GLU A 341 -14.36 -5.40 8.87
N THR A 342 -15.01 -4.85 9.89
CA THR A 342 -15.23 -5.56 11.16
C THR A 342 -16.09 -6.79 10.92
N ARG A 343 -17.13 -6.66 10.08
CA ARG A 343 -18.01 -7.79 9.71
C ARG A 343 -17.23 -8.89 9.00
N GLY A 344 -16.35 -8.52 8.06
CA GLY A 344 -15.48 -9.44 7.34
C GLY A 344 -14.49 -10.16 8.26
N LEU A 345 -13.90 -9.43 9.19
CA LEU A 345 -12.98 -9.97 10.20
C LEU A 345 -13.67 -10.98 11.10
N LEU A 346 -14.80 -10.61 11.71
CA LEU A 346 -15.57 -11.50 12.58
C LEU A 346 -16.01 -12.76 11.83
N ARG A 347 -16.44 -12.61 10.57
CA ARG A 347 -16.79 -13.75 9.71
C ARG A 347 -15.61 -14.70 9.49
N ALA A 348 -14.41 -14.18 9.28
CA ALA A 348 -13.20 -14.99 9.13
C ALA A 348 -12.84 -15.73 10.43
N LEU A 349 -12.92 -15.04 11.57
CA LEU A 349 -12.66 -15.61 12.90
C LEU A 349 -13.69 -16.69 13.28
N ASP A 350 -14.94 -16.55 12.85
CA ASP A 350 -16.00 -17.56 12.97
C ASP A 350 -15.80 -18.79 12.06
N GLY A 351 -14.70 -18.86 11.31
CA GLY A 351 -14.42 -19.96 10.37
C GLY A 351 -15.39 -20.02 9.17
N ARG A 352 -16.07 -18.91 8.85
CA ARG A 352 -17.00 -18.84 7.72
C ARG A 352 -16.28 -18.46 6.44
N TYR A 353 -16.89 -18.80 5.31
CA TYR A 353 -16.37 -18.40 3.99
C TYR A 353 -16.33 -16.87 3.83
N THR A 354 -15.13 -16.29 3.77
CA THR A 354 -14.91 -14.87 3.46
C THR A 354 -14.94 -14.66 1.94
N PRO A 355 -15.91 -13.90 1.39
CA PRO A 355 -16.06 -13.70 -0.04
C PRO A 355 -14.81 -13.07 -0.68
N PRO A 356 -14.41 -13.45 -1.90
CA PRO A 356 -13.27 -12.86 -2.58
C PRO A 356 -13.55 -11.43 -3.06
N ALA A 357 -12.47 -10.65 -3.23
CA ALA A 357 -12.51 -9.33 -3.85
C ALA A 357 -11.27 -9.09 -4.70
N PRO A 358 -11.37 -8.36 -5.82
CA PRO A 358 -10.18 -7.87 -6.47
C PRO A 358 -9.46 -6.88 -5.54
N ALA A 359 -8.13 -6.89 -5.62
CA ALA A 359 -7.26 -5.96 -4.95
C ALA A 359 -6.75 -4.90 -5.93
N GLY A 360 -6.67 -3.66 -5.49
CA GLY A 360 -6.33 -2.55 -6.36
C GLY A 360 -6.45 -1.21 -5.65
N ASP A 361 -6.18 -0.15 -6.40
CA ASP A 361 -6.38 1.22 -5.95
C ASP A 361 -7.84 1.65 -6.18
N LEU A 362 -8.50 2.22 -5.18
CA LEU A 362 -9.91 2.63 -5.27
C LEU A 362 -10.16 3.61 -6.42
N MET A 363 -9.19 4.47 -6.75
CA MET A 363 -9.33 5.48 -7.80
C MET A 363 -9.40 4.85 -9.20
N ARG A 364 -8.78 3.68 -9.37
CA ARG A 364 -8.71 2.96 -10.65
C ARG A 364 -9.66 1.77 -10.71
N MET A 365 -9.94 1.15 -9.57
CA MET A 365 -10.71 -0.10 -9.46
C MET A 365 -11.73 0.01 -8.31
N PRO A 366 -12.89 0.64 -8.55
CA PRO A 366 -13.95 0.76 -7.55
C PRO A 366 -14.47 -0.58 -7.02
N GLU A 367 -14.29 -1.67 -7.78
CA GLU A 367 -14.69 -3.04 -7.44
C GLU A 367 -13.96 -3.62 -6.22
N VAL A 368 -12.91 -2.95 -5.73
CA VAL A 368 -12.30 -3.26 -4.43
C VAL A 368 -13.33 -3.15 -3.30
N LEU A 369 -14.33 -2.28 -3.44
CA LEU A 369 -15.42 -2.15 -2.49
C LEU A 369 -16.50 -3.22 -2.68
N PRO A 370 -17.16 -3.67 -1.59
CA PRO A 370 -16.83 -3.36 -0.20
C PRO A 370 -15.49 -3.97 0.23
N THR A 371 -14.80 -3.32 1.18
CA THR A 371 -13.70 -3.94 1.93
C THR A 371 -14.22 -5.01 2.88
N GLY A 372 -13.37 -5.62 3.71
CA GLY A 372 -13.75 -6.74 4.57
C GLY A 372 -13.87 -8.08 3.81
N ARG A 373 -13.30 -8.16 2.60
CA ARG A 373 -13.35 -9.33 1.73
C ARG A 373 -11.97 -9.94 1.52
N ASN A 374 -11.93 -11.21 1.13
CA ASN A 374 -10.71 -11.96 0.90
C ASN A 374 -10.04 -11.53 -0.40
N MET A 375 -9.17 -10.53 -0.35
CA MET A 375 -8.63 -9.90 -1.56
C MET A 375 -7.79 -10.86 -2.42
N HIS A 376 -7.70 -10.65 -3.73
CA HIS A 376 -6.84 -11.42 -4.64
C HIS A 376 -6.23 -10.55 -5.75
N GLY A 377 -5.10 -10.99 -6.29
CA GLY A 377 -4.50 -10.37 -7.48
C GLY A 377 -5.22 -10.73 -8.78
N LEU A 378 -4.62 -10.34 -9.89
CA LEU A 378 -5.10 -10.62 -11.26
C LEU A 378 -4.55 -11.94 -11.78
N ASP A 379 -5.16 -12.44 -12.86
CA ASP A 379 -4.62 -13.56 -13.64
C ASP A 379 -3.31 -13.13 -14.33
N PRO A 380 -2.15 -13.71 -13.98
CA PRO A 380 -0.87 -13.31 -14.56
C PRO A 380 -0.80 -13.56 -16.07
N PHE A 381 -1.61 -14.47 -16.62
CA PHE A 381 -1.66 -14.73 -18.06
C PHE A 381 -2.48 -13.71 -18.83
N ARG A 382 -3.17 -12.78 -18.16
CA ARG A 382 -3.91 -11.69 -18.81
C ARG A 382 -3.14 -10.37 -18.84
N LEU A 383 -1.92 -10.37 -18.34
CA LEU A 383 -1.05 -9.20 -18.31
C LEU A 383 0.00 -9.28 -19.45
N PRO A 384 0.40 -8.16 -20.05
CA PRO A 384 -0.20 -6.83 -19.91
C PRO A 384 -1.53 -6.72 -20.67
N THR A 385 -2.49 -5.90 -20.21
CA THR A 385 -3.72 -5.65 -20.97
C THR A 385 -3.44 -4.77 -22.19
N THR A 386 -4.35 -4.76 -23.17
CA THR A 386 -4.21 -3.92 -24.38
C THR A 386 -4.00 -2.45 -24.04
N PHE A 387 -4.73 -1.94 -23.04
CA PHE A 387 -4.56 -0.57 -22.58
C PHE A 387 -3.19 -0.35 -21.93
N ALA A 388 -2.73 -1.28 -21.10
CA ALA A 388 -1.38 -1.22 -20.51
C ALA A 388 -0.27 -1.24 -21.58
N VAL A 389 -0.46 -1.95 -22.69
CA VAL A 389 0.48 -1.94 -23.84
C VAL A 389 0.55 -0.55 -24.48
N MET A 390 -0.61 0.06 -24.75
CA MET A 390 -0.66 1.42 -25.31
C MET A 390 -0.01 2.45 -24.38
N GLU A 391 -0.35 2.37 -23.10
CA GLU A 391 0.19 3.27 -22.08
C GLU A 391 1.68 3.05 -21.84
N GLY A 392 2.15 1.79 -21.83
CA GLY A 392 3.56 1.45 -21.73
C GLY A 392 4.38 2.01 -22.89
N ARG A 393 3.86 1.97 -24.13
CA ARG A 393 4.49 2.62 -25.29
C ARG A 393 4.57 4.13 -25.10
N ARG A 394 3.48 4.77 -24.69
CA ARG A 394 3.46 6.22 -24.40
C ARG A 394 4.49 6.61 -23.33
N GLN A 395 4.63 5.80 -22.29
CA GLN A 395 5.61 6.03 -21.23
C GLN A 395 7.06 5.81 -21.69
N ALA A 396 7.30 4.81 -22.55
CA ALA A 396 8.60 4.60 -23.18
C ALA A 396 8.97 5.79 -24.08
N ASP A 397 8.06 6.24 -24.94
CA ASP A 397 8.29 7.38 -25.83
C ASP A 397 8.59 8.66 -25.04
N ARG A 398 7.84 8.92 -23.96
CA ARG A 398 8.10 10.07 -23.07
C ARG A 398 9.47 9.98 -22.39
N LEU A 399 9.88 8.78 -21.95
CA LEU A 399 11.19 8.57 -21.35
C LEU A 399 12.32 8.84 -22.35
N LEU A 400 12.20 8.32 -23.57
CA LEU A 400 13.18 8.52 -24.62
C LEU A 400 13.24 9.99 -25.06
N GLN A 401 12.07 10.63 -25.24
CA GLN A 401 12.01 12.05 -25.58
C GLN A 401 12.67 12.91 -24.51
N ARG A 402 12.36 12.67 -23.23
CA ARG A 402 12.96 13.42 -22.13
C ARG A 402 14.49 13.29 -22.10
N TYR A 403 15.02 12.10 -22.38
CA TYR A 403 16.46 11.88 -22.46
C TYR A 403 17.09 12.58 -23.69
N ALA A 404 16.39 12.57 -24.82
CA ALA A 404 16.81 13.29 -26.02
C ALA A 404 16.82 14.82 -25.83
N ASP A 405 15.85 15.35 -25.09
CA ASP A 405 15.75 16.78 -24.75
C ASP A 405 16.94 17.25 -23.89
N ASP A 406 17.58 16.35 -23.12
CA ASP A 406 18.81 16.63 -22.39
C ASP A 406 20.07 16.64 -23.30
N GLY A 407 19.89 16.54 -24.63
CA GLY A 407 20.96 16.68 -25.64
C GLY A 407 21.78 15.42 -25.89
N SER A 408 21.39 14.28 -25.31
CA SER A 408 22.19 13.04 -25.31
C SER A 408 21.75 12.01 -26.37
N GLY A 409 20.82 12.35 -27.27
CA GLY A 409 20.30 11.42 -28.28
C GLY A 409 19.41 10.34 -27.64
N TYR A 410 19.58 9.08 -28.01
CA TYR A 410 18.88 7.95 -27.39
C TYR A 410 19.78 7.23 -26.38
N PRO A 411 19.24 6.77 -25.24
CA PRO A 411 20.02 5.96 -24.31
C PRO A 411 20.30 4.58 -24.91
N GLU A 412 21.55 4.12 -24.86
CA GLU A 412 21.91 2.76 -25.29
C GLU A 412 21.38 1.68 -24.34
N THR A 413 21.16 2.02 -23.06
CA THR A 413 20.68 1.08 -22.04
C THR A 413 19.84 1.80 -21.00
N VAL A 414 18.71 1.19 -20.64
CA VAL A 414 17.82 1.66 -19.56
C VAL A 414 17.73 0.55 -18.51
N ALA A 415 18.18 0.82 -17.29
CA ALA A 415 17.97 -0.08 -16.16
C ALA A 415 16.58 0.18 -15.56
N MET A 416 15.75 -0.86 -15.49
CA MET A 416 14.38 -0.78 -14.96
C MET A 416 14.17 -1.79 -13.84
N VAL A 417 13.43 -1.38 -12.81
CA VAL A 417 12.96 -2.27 -11.73
C VAL A 417 11.48 -2.56 -11.95
N LEU A 418 11.11 -3.83 -11.96
CA LEU A 418 9.72 -4.26 -12.16
C LEU A 418 9.17 -4.85 -10.86
N TRP A 419 8.23 -4.14 -10.25
CA TRP A 419 7.53 -4.62 -9.05
C TRP A 419 6.24 -5.36 -9.41
N GLY A 420 5.94 -6.41 -8.65
CA GLY A 420 4.67 -7.13 -8.78
C GLY A 420 3.46 -6.23 -8.47
N THR A 421 3.57 -5.36 -7.45
CA THR A 421 2.49 -4.46 -7.03
C THR A 421 2.06 -3.50 -8.15
N ASP A 422 3.03 -2.86 -8.82
CA ASP A 422 2.74 -1.87 -9.86
C ASP A 422 2.14 -2.52 -11.09
N ASN A 423 2.66 -3.68 -11.50
CA ASN A 423 2.09 -4.45 -12.61
C ASN A 423 0.67 -4.93 -12.29
N LEU A 424 0.36 -5.33 -11.06
CA LEU A 424 -0.99 -5.73 -10.68
C LEU A 424 -1.95 -4.54 -10.63
N LYS A 425 -1.51 -3.36 -10.16
CA LYS A 425 -2.32 -2.13 -10.10
C LYS A 425 -2.58 -1.46 -11.45
N SER A 426 -1.64 -1.61 -12.38
CA SER A 426 -1.65 -0.97 -13.70
C SER A 426 -1.90 -1.96 -14.83
N GLU A 427 -2.31 -3.18 -14.51
CA GLU A 427 -2.56 -4.25 -15.48
C GLU A 427 -1.38 -4.53 -16.43
N GLY A 428 -0.15 -4.38 -15.93
CA GLY A 428 1.08 -4.66 -16.65
C GLY A 428 1.73 -3.44 -17.32
N GLY A 429 1.43 -2.21 -16.88
CA GLY A 429 2.05 -0.99 -17.43
C GLY A 429 3.58 -1.02 -17.47
N PRO A 430 4.29 -1.27 -16.34
CA PRO A 430 5.75 -1.32 -16.33
C PRO A 430 6.35 -2.42 -17.22
N MET A 431 5.76 -3.62 -17.24
CA MET A 431 6.24 -4.67 -18.17
C MET A 431 6.00 -4.27 -19.63
N ALA A 432 4.88 -3.64 -19.94
CA ALA A 432 4.59 -3.12 -21.28
C ALA A 432 5.56 -2.02 -21.70
N GLN A 433 5.94 -1.12 -20.79
CA GLN A 433 6.97 -0.10 -21.02
C GLN A 433 8.32 -0.75 -21.35
N ALA A 434 8.73 -1.77 -20.58
CA ALA A 434 9.96 -2.51 -20.86
C ALA A 434 9.90 -3.22 -22.23
N MET A 435 8.76 -3.84 -22.57
CA MET A 435 8.55 -4.45 -23.88
C MET A 435 8.64 -3.42 -25.02
N ALA A 436 8.04 -2.24 -24.85
CA ALA A 436 8.10 -1.17 -25.84
C ALA A 436 9.54 -0.68 -26.09
N LEU A 437 10.34 -0.49 -25.03
CA LEU A 437 11.75 -0.11 -25.14
C LEU A 437 12.60 -1.17 -25.87
N MET A 438 12.22 -2.44 -25.79
CA MET A 438 12.86 -3.54 -26.51
C MET A 438 12.33 -3.72 -27.95
N GLY A 439 11.35 -2.93 -28.39
CA GLY A 439 10.68 -3.12 -29.68
C GLY A 439 9.88 -4.42 -29.72
N MET A 440 9.16 -4.75 -28.64
CA MET A 440 8.39 -6.00 -28.50
C MET A 440 6.90 -5.72 -28.31
N GLN A 441 6.06 -6.60 -28.84
CA GLN A 441 4.61 -6.64 -28.57
C GLN A 441 4.22 -7.99 -27.95
N PRO A 442 3.31 -8.02 -26.97
CA PRO A 442 2.81 -9.27 -26.40
C PRO A 442 1.92 -10.00 -27.41
N ARG A 443 2.04 -11.34 -27.41
CA ARG A 443 1.22 -12.23 -28.23
C ARG A 443 0.28 -13.02 -27.33
N PHE A 444 -1.02 -12.97 -27.63
CA PHE A 444 -2.04 -13.73 -26.91
C PHE A 444 -2.52 -14.93 -27.73
N ASP A 445 -2.88 -16.02 -27.04
CA ASP A 445 -3.57 -17.16 -27.66
C ASP A 445 -5.04 -16.84 -27.95
N THR A 446 -5.75 -17.76 -28.59
CA THR A 446 -7.19 -17.62 -28.90
C THR A 446 -8.08 -17.51 -27.67
N TYR A 447 -7.58 -17.84 -26.49
CA TYR A 447 -8.28 -17.73 -25.20
C TYR A 447 -7.92 -16.43 -24.46
N GLY A 448 -7.12 -15.55 -25.06
CA GLY A 448 -6.71 -14.28 -24.48
C GLY A 448 -5.62 -14.42 -23.41
N ARG A 449 -4.86 -15.52 -23.40
CA ARG A 449 -3.73 -15.72 -22.49
C ARG A 449 -2.42 -15.37 -23.16
N LEU A 450 -1.52 -14.72 -22.43
CA LEU A 450 -0.18 -14.39 -22.89
C LEU A 450 0.55 -15.68 -23.29
N ALA A 451 0.93 -15.75 -24.56
CA ALA A 451 1.53 -16.91 -25.21
C ALA A 451 2.93 -16.60 -25.80
N GLY A 452 3.48 -15.44 -25.47
CA GLY A 452 4.82 -14.99 -25.84
C GLY A 452 4.84 -13.54 -26.29
N ALA A 453 5.83 -13.18 -27.07
CA ALA A 453 5.98 -11.85 -27.66
C ALA A 453 6.53 -11.95 -29.09
N SER A 454 6.37 -10.89 -29.87
CA SER A 454 6.93 -10.70 -31.21
C SER A 454 7.75 -9.41 -31.26
N LEU A 455 8.82 -9.43 -32.04
CA LEU A 455 9.60 -8.23 -32.34
C LEU A 455 8.82 -7.35 -33.33
N VAL A 456 8.83 -6.05 -33.08
CA VAL A 456 8.38 -5.01 -34.00
C VAL A 456 9.52 -4.74 -34.99
N PRO A 457 9.26 -4.73 -36.32
CA PRO A 457 10.28 -4.40 -37.31
C PRO A 457 10.82 -2.98 -37.09
N LEU A 458 12.13 -2.75 -37.28
CA LEU A 458 12.75 -1.43 -37.12
C LEU A 458 12.19 -0.31 -38.03
N ALA A 459 11.45 -0.68 -39.07
CA ALA A 459 10.82 0.26 -39.99
C ALA A 459 9.48 0.82 -39.46
N GLU A 460 8.90 0.18 -38.44
CA GLU A 460 7.73 0.63 -37.67
C GLU A 460 8.20 1.29 -36.37
#